data_AF-A0A1G2XMT0-F1
#
_entry.id   AF-A0A1G2XMT0-F1
#
_cell.length_a   1.000
_cell.length_b   1.000
_cell.length_c   1.000
_cell.angle_alpha   90.00
_cell.angle_beta   90.00
_cell.angle_gamma   90.00
#
_symmetry.space_group_name_H-M   'P 1'
#
loop_
_entity.id
_entity.type
_entity.pdbx_description
1 polymer ?
#
loop_
_entity_poly.entity_id
_entity_poly.type
_entity_poly.pdbx_seq_one_letter_code
_entity_poly.pdbx_strand_id
1 'polypeptide(L)'
;MGPDNEKSSGNVKEAETKKFYDIHCHAFNWSHLNVIVFLKRFKIKLLLPAGPLVWLYNKIKPDTKRRFQNLLSLMENDIGSYFLLTEYFLKNGEPKVVSSNNTFTIDNVTFNKIVLTPLIMDYGYKNIEQPDIFYNRPPRKPIREQVIDVFNGIKTYCENQLTEDKWDGRLKYKDDVKDNKLFEIYPFLGLNTRHYDCKKLTEMLEKYFKNYEGKQQPLYENMGKFNGDIDGAGFRSNFFAGIKVYPPLGFDPWPDDSYERKKVEILYDCCIGKGIPITTHCSDGGFRVDENADNYTAPGMKWKKVLGKYPELKINFGHFGYQSKFLGFFPRIWPFSRTQWRDSIIELMSKYQNVYADFSCISLSDEECKHLEDLIKEKKSANPELESRILFGSDFLISLIWTNSYNEYLNNFITTKSLQSLKENFCSKNPEKFLFN
;
A
#
# COMPACT_ATOMS: atom_id res chain seq x y z
N MET A 1 52.16 -33.74 -33.90
CA MET A 1 51.67 -33.82 -32.51
C MET A 1 51.52 -32.40 -31.99
N GLY A 2 50.34 -31.81 -32.16
CA GLY A 2 49.95 -30.58 -31.48
C GLY A 2 48.78 -30.93 -30.56
N PRO A 3 48.73 -30.43 -29.32
CA PRO A 3 47.61 -30.72 -28.43
C PRO A 3 46.45 -29.76 -28.72
N ASP A 4 45.29 -30.33 -29.00
CA ASP A 4 44.02 -29.63 -29.05
C ASP A 4 43.60 -29.21 -27.64
N ASN A 5 43.50 -27.90 -27.41
CA ASN A 5 42.88 -27.31 -26.23
C ASN A 5 41.44 -26.91 -26.59
N GLU A 6 40.49 -27.81 -26.36
CA GLU A 6 39.06 -27.46 -26.31
C GLU A 6 38.80 -26.58 -25.08
N LYS A 7 38.61 -25.28 -25.29
CA LYS A 7 38.02 -24.38 -24.30
C LYS A 7 36.52 -24.67 -24.24
N SER A 8 36.07 -25.32 -23.17
CA SER A 8 34.65 -25.34 -22.81
C SER A 8 34.24 -23.92 -22.38
N SER A 9 33.62 -23.17 -23.27
CA SER A 9 32.89 -21.95 -22.90
C SER A 9 31.62 -22.36 -22.17
N GLY A 10 31.70 -22.40 -20.83
CA GLY A 10 30.51 -22.51 -20.00
C GLY A 10 29.61 -21.31 -20.25
N ASN A 11 28.47 -21.54 -20.91
CA ASN A 11 27.36 -20.61 -20.94
C ASN A 11 26.88 -20.38 -19.50
N VAL A 12 27.35 -19.31 -18.87
CA VAL A 12 26.72 -18.75 -17.68
C VAL A 12 25.36 -18.25 -18.16
N LYS A 13 24.30 -19.01 -17.88
CA LYS A 13 22.93 -18.50 -18.01
C LYS A 13 22.86 -17.23 -17.16
N GLU A 14 22.67 -16.07 -17.79
CA GLU A 14 22.26 -14.87 -17.06
C GLU A 14 21.04 -15.25 -16.22
N ALA A 15 21.17 -15.12 -14.90
CA ALA A 15 20.07 -15.38 -13.99
C ALA A 15 18.95 -14.40 -14.34
N GLU A 16 17.80 -14.92 -14.74
CA GLU A 16 16.61 -14.13 -15.05
C GLU A 16 16.23 -13.31 -13.81
N THR A 17 16.32 -11.98 -13.92
CA THR A 17 16.00 -11.07 -12.81
C THR A 17 14.51 -10.77 -12.80
N LYS A 18 13.89 -10.83 -11.61
CA LYS A 18 12.45 -10.59 -11.43
C LYS A 18 12.17 -9.25 -10.78
N LYS A 19 10.90 -8.83 -10.82
CA LYS A 19 10.42 -7.66 -10.09
C LYS A 19 9.76 -8.09 -8.79
N PHE A 20 10.08 -7.39 -7.72
CA PHE A 20 9.40 -7.50 -6.43
C PHE A 20 8.27 -6.48 -6.40
N TYR A 21 7.11 -6.82 -5.85
CA TYR A 21 5.95 -5.96 -5.82
C TYR A 21 5.51 -5.73 -4.38
N ASP A 22 5.39 -4.46 -4.03
CA ASP A 22 4.72 -3.97 -2.84
C ASP A 22 3.42 -3.28 -3.25
N ILE A 23 2.35 -4.07 -3.27
CA ILE A 23 1.03 -3.66 -3.78
C ILE A 23 0.25 -2.77 -2.80
N HIS A 24 0.80 -2.52 -1.61
CA HIS A 24 0.10 -1.77 -0.58
C HIS A 24 1.12 -0.92 0.16
N CYS A 25 1.23 0.34 -0.22
CA CYS A 25 1.99 1.33 0.55
C CYS A 25 1.28 2.68 0.50
N HIS A 26 1.72 3.60 1.34
CA HIS A 26 1.21 4.96 1.36
C HIS A 26 2.34 5.98 1.21
N ALA A 27 2.11 6.97 0.37
CA ALA A 27 3.01 8.10 0.17
C ALA A 27 2.22 9.40 0.35
N PHE A 28 2.33 10.01 1.52
CA PHE A 28 1.77 11.32 1.82
C PHE A 28 2.56 12.01 2.94
N ASN A 29 2.51 13.33 2.97
CA ASN A 29 3.10 14.15 4.02
C ASN A 29 2.01 14.70 4.97
N TRP A 30 2.42 15.51 5.95
CA TRP A 30 1.53 16.16 6.93
C TRP A 30 0.42 17.03 6.34
N SER A 31 0.61 17.55 5.13
CA SER A 31 -0.33 18.46 4.51
C SER A 31 -1.64 17.78 4.13
N HIS A 32 -1.69 16.44 4.01
CA HIS A 32 -2.90 15.72 3.59
C HIS A 32 -3.66 15.07 4.75
N LEU A 33 -2.98 14.78 5.86
CA LEU A 33 -3.60 14.18 7.02
C LEU A 33 -4.39 15.19 7.86
N ASN A 34 -5.51 14.72 8.41
CA ASN A 34 -6.07 15.35 9.60
C ASN A 34 -5.30 14.87 10.85
N VAL A 35 -4.30 15.66 11.24
CA VAL A 35 -3.36 15.36 12.33
C VAL A 35 -4.09 15.05 13.64
N ILE A 36 -5.13 15.82 13.99
CA ILE A 36 -5.85 15.64 15.26
C ILE A 36 -6.55 14.29 15.28
N VAL A 37 -7.26 13.93 14.20
CA VAL A 37 -7.94 12.63 14.09
C VAL A 37 -6.92 11.49 14.11
N PHE A 38 -5.79 11.66 13.41
CA PHE A 38 -4.71 10.67 13.35
C PHE A 38 -4.15 10.41 14.76
N LEU A 39 -3.76 11.47 15.47
CA LEU A 39 -3.21 11.36 16.83
C LEU A 39 -4.21 10.75 17.82
N LYS A 40 -5.48 11.17 17.77
CA LYS A 40 -6.56 10.61 18.61
C LYS A 40 -6.74 9.11 18.35
N ARG A 41 -6.80 8.70 17.08
CA ARG A 41 -7.05 7.29 16.68
C ARG A 41 -5.94 6.36 17.15
N PHE A 42 -4.69 6.74 16.94
CA PHE A 42 -3.54 5.92 17.33
C PHE A 42 -3.16 6.10 18.81
N LYS A 43 -3.98 6.81 19.61
CA LYS A 43 -3.71 7.16 21.01
C LYS A 43 -2.30 7.74 21.20
N ILE A 44 -1.81 8.44 20.18
CA ILE A 44 -0.52 9.10 20.22
C ILE A 44 -0.73 10.32 21.10
N LYS A 45 -0.34 10.21 22.37
CA LYS A 45 -0.25 11.36 23.24
C LYS A 45 0.85 12.26 22.66
N LEU A 46 0.45 13.36 22.01
CA LEU A 46 1.34 14.45 21.68
C LEU A 46 1.75 15.15 22.99
N LEU A 47 2.55 14.45 23.80
CA LEU A 47 3.30 15.08 24.86
C LEU A 47 4.44 15.80 24.16
N LEU A 48 4.24 17.08 23.84
CA LEU A 48 5.35 18.03 23.79
C LEU A 48 5.73 18.28 25.25
N PRO A 49 6.79 17.68 25.79
CA PRO A 49 6.98 17.69 27.22
C PRO A 49 7.97 18.77 27.63
N ALA A 50 7.48 19.82 28.27
CA ALA A 50 8.29 20.63 29.18
C ALA A 50 8.06 20.07 30.60
N GLY A 51 8.90 19.12 31.06
CA GLY A 51 8.85 18.68 32.47
C GLY A 51 9.66 17.40 32.82
N PRO A 52 10.03 17.22 34.10
CA PRO A 52 10.95 16.18 34.58
C PRO A 52 10.38 14.74 34.62
N LEU A 53 9.05 14.56 34.60
CA LEU A 53 8.38 13.24 34.62
C LEU A 53 8.56 12.43 33.31
N VAL A 54 9.12 13.05 32.28
CA VAL A 54 9.24 12.53 30.91
C VAL A 54 10.40 11.56 30.76
N TRP A 55 11.45 11.76 31.56
CA TRP A 55 12.55 10.81 31.67
C TRP A 55 12.03 9.41 32.07
N LEU A 56 11.05 9.36 32.99
CA LEU A 56 10.48 8.11 33.47
C LEU A 56 9.61 7.41 32.40
N TYR A 57 8.79 8.16 31.65
CA TYR A 57 7.97 7.60 30.56
C TYR A 57 8.81 7.10 29.37
N ASN A 58 9.84 7.85 28.98
CA ASN A 58 10.77 7.48 27.89
C ASN A 58 11.58 6.22 28.21
N LYS A 59 11.77 5.88 29.50
CA LYS A 59 12.48 4.68 29.95
C LYS A 59 11.63 3.40 29.83
N ILE A 60 10.30 3.51 29.73
CA ILE A 60 9.37 2.37 29.84
C ILE A 60 9.00 1.77 28.46
N LYS A 61 9.07 2.52 27.35
CA LYS A 61 8.81 2.01 25.98
C LYS A 61 9.67 2.68 24.89
N PRO A 62 11.00 2.46 24.85
CA PRO A 62 11.91 3.15 23.93
C PRO A 62 11.59 2.88 22.45
N ASP A 63 11.16 1.67 22.08
CA ASP A 63 10.90 1.31 20.67
C ASP A 63 9.71 2.04 20.08
N THR A 64 8.63 2.27 20.84
CA THR A 64 7.45 3.01 20.37
C THR A 64 7.78 4.47 20.04
N LYS A 65 8.62 5.10 20.86
CA LYS A 65 9.08 6.48 20.61
C LYS A 65 9.92 6.55 19.34
N ARG A 66 10.89 5.65 19.18
CA ARG A 66 11.75 5.59 17.99
C ARG A 66 10.94 5.41 16.71
N ARG A 67 10.02 4.44 16.70
CA ARG A 67 9.08 4.18 15.59
C ARG A 67 8.28 5.42 15.20
N PHE A 68 7.72 6.10 16.18
CA PHE A 68 7.01 7.36 15.94
C PHE A 68 7.93 8.46 15.39
N GLN A 69 9.14 8.61 15.92
CA GLN A 69 10.12 9.57 15.39
C GLN A 69 10.51 9.27 13.94
N ASN A 70 10.65 7.99 13.57
CA ASN A 70 10.92 7.57 12.20
C ASN A 70 9.76 7.94 11.27
N LEU A 71 8.52 7.70 11.70
CA LEU A 71 7.32 8.14 10.99
C LEU A 71 7.31 9.66 10.79
N LEU A 72 7.52 10.43 11.88
CA LEU A 72 7.54 11.89 11.84
C LEU A 72 8.59 12.40 10.86
N SER A 73 9.82 11.92 10.98
CA SER A 73 10.95 12.32 10.14
C SER A 73 10.67 12.06 8.66
N LEU A 74 10.05 10.92 8.34
CA LEU A 74 9.74 10.60 6.95
C LEU A 74 8.57 11.44 6.40
N MET A 75 7.59 11.80 7.24
CA MET A 75 6.45 12.64 6.85
C MET A 75 6.75 14.15 6.77
N GLU A 76 7.85 14.61 7.36
CA GLU A 76 8.35 15.99 7.23
C GLU A 76 8.89 16.29 5.83
N ASN A 77 9.25 15.24 5.09
CA ASN A 77 9.76 15.34 3.73
C ASN A 77 8.63 15.50 2.70
N ASP A 78 8.92 16.16 1.58
CA ASP A 78 8.08 16.05 0.38
C ASP A 78 8.10 14.61 -0.16
N ILE A 79 7.14 14.27 -1.02
CA ILE A 79 6.98 12.89 -1.49
C ILE A 79 8.17 12.42 -2.37
N GLY A 80 8.86 13.33 -3.07
CA GLY A 80 10.06 12.98 -3.82
C GLY A 80 11.21 12.60 -2.89
N SER A 81 11.49 13.46 -1.90
CA SER A 81 12.44 13.19 -0.81
C SER A 81 12.14 11.86 -0.10
N TYR A 82 10.85 11.58 0.17
CA TYR A 82 10.39 10.32 0.76
C TYR A 82 10.87 9.09 -0.02
N PHE A 83 10.63 9.04 -1.35
CA PHE A 83 11.03 7.91 -2.18
C PHE A 83 12.56 7.78 -2.24
N LEU A 84 13.24 8.92 -2.39
CA LEU A 84 14.70 8.98 -2.45
C LEU A 84 15.37 8.49 -1.17
N LEU A 85 14.89 8.95 -0.01
CA LEU A 85 15.39 8.50 1.30
C LEU A 85 15.14 7.01 1.50
N THR A 86 13.95 6.53 1.12
CA THR A 86 13.61 5.11 1.24
C THR A 86 14.55 4.24 0.40
N GLU A 87 14.79 4.60 -0.87
CA GLU A 87 15.76 3.89 -1.71
C GLU A 87 17.19 3.98 -1.16
N TYR A 88 17.61 5.17 -0.72
CA TYR A 88 18.95 5.38 -0.17
C TYR A 88 19.20 4.47 1.03
N PHE A 89 18.27 4.42 1.99
CA PHE A 89 18.41 3.59 3.17
C PHE A 89 18.28 2.10 2.86
N LEU A 90 17.47 1.67 1.88
CA LEU A 90 17.47 0.25 1.46
C LEU A 90 18.85 -0.24 1.00
N LYS A 91 19.66 0.64 0.39
CA LYS A 91 21.00 0.33 -0.12
C LYS A 91 22.12 0.52 0.91
N ASN A 92 21.97 1.49 1.80
CA ASN A 92 23.06 1.97 2.66
C ASN A 92 22.79 1.85 4.16
N GLY A 93 21.53 1.72 4.57
CA GLY A 93 21.11 1.57 5.96
C GLY A 93 21.06 0.12 6.41
N GLU A 94 21.17 -0.10 7.73
CA GLU A 94 21.05 -1.41 8.34
C GLU A 94 19.60 -1.75 8.73
N PRO A 95 19.11 -2.99 8.50
CA PRO A 95 19.80 -4.06 7.77
C PRO A 95 19.94 -3.73 6.29
N LYS A 96 21.09 -4.04 5.70
CA LYS A 96 21.33 -3.83 4.27
C LYS A 96 20.55 -4.84 3.43
N VAL A 97 19.47 -4.38 2.80
CA VAL A 97 18.56 -5.23 2.03
C VAL A 97 18.92 -5.28 0.55
N VAL A 98 19.29 -4.14 -0.04
CA VAL A 98 19.54 -3.99 -1.47
C VAL A 98 21.01 -3.67 -1.71
N SER A 99 21.61 -4.30 -2.73
CA SER A 99 22.98 -3.98 -3.14
C SER A 99 23.04 -2.68 -3.94
N SER A 100 24.25 -2.16 -4.15
CA SER A 100 24.46 -0.90 -4.88
C SER A 100 24.02 -0.95 -6.35
N ASN A 101 23.97 -2.14 -6.97
CA ASN A 101 23.47 -2.39 -8.32
C ASN A 101 21.96 -2.73 -8.37
N ASN A 102 21.18 -2.32 -7.37
CA ASN A 102 19.73 -2.54 -7.26
C ASN A 102 19.28 -3.99 -7.10
N THR A 103 20.18 -4.92 -6.81
CA THR A 103 19.82 -6.33 -6.69
C THR A 103 19.62 -6.78 -5.25
N PHE A 104 18.74 -7.75 -5.04
CA PHE A 104 18.62 -8.47 -3.78
C PHE A 104 18.03 -9.86 -4.05
N THR A 105 18.28 -10.80 -3.16
CA THR A 105 17.87 -12.20 -3.37
C THR A 105 16.95 -12.65 -2.24
N ILE A 106 15.86 -13.30 -2.61
CA ILE A 106 14.96 -14.00 -1.68
C ILE A 106 14.99 -15.46 -2.06
N ASP A 107 15.41 -16.31 -1.12
CA ASP A 107 15.68 -17.72 -1.36
C ASP A 107 16.63 -17.92 -2.58
N ASN A 108 16.14 -18.41 -3.72
CA ASN A 108 16.94 -18.62 -4.94
C ASN A 108 16.57 -17.64 -6.09
N VAL A 109 15.80 -16.60 -5.81
CA VAL A 109 15.30 -15.66 -6.82
C VAL A 109 15.93 -14.28 -6.61
N THR A 110 16.55 -13.74 -7.65
CA THR A 110 17.14 -12.40 -7.64
C THR A 110 16.18 -11.38 -8.23
N PHE A 111 15.99 -10.28 -7.51
CA PHE A 111 15.17 -9.15 -7.89
C PHE A 111 16.04 -7.94 -8.20
N ASN A 112 15.63 -7.11 -9.16
CA ASN A 112 16.37 -5.89 -9.55
C ASN A 112 15.54 -4.60 -9.53
N LYS A 113 14.23 -4.72 -9.28
CA LYS A 113 13.27 -3.62 -9.19
C LYS A 113 12.26 -3.93 -8.08
N ILE A 114 11.78 -2.87 -7.44
CA ILE A 114 10.64 -2.92 -6.52
C ILE A 114 9.51 -2.08 -7.12
N VAL A 115 8.41 -2.72 -7.49
CA VAL A 115 7.18 -2.04 -7.94
C VAL A 115 6.38 -1.63 -6.71
N LEU A 116 6.20 -0.32 -6.53
CA LEU A 116 5.38 0.25 -5.46
C LEU A 116 4.03 0.68 -6.03
N THR A 117 2.93 0.39 -5.33
CA THR A 117 1.62 0.96 -5.66
C THR A 117 1.08 1.83 -4.52
N PRO A 118 1.48 3.12 -4.46
CA PRO A 118 0.95 4.05 -3.48
C PRO A 118 -0.58 4.13 -3.55
N LEU A 119 -1.25 3.79 -2.45
CA LEU A 119 -2.70 3.83 -2.34
C LEU A 119 -3.13 5.21 -1.86
N ILE A 120 -3.57 6.08 -2.78
CA ILE A 120 -4.02 7.43 -2.45
C ILE A 120 -5.33 7.35 -1.66
N MET A 121 -5.47 8.16 -0.61
CA MET A 121 -6.63 8.14 0.27
C MET A 121 -7.48 9.40 0.07
N ASP A 122 -8.75 9.23 -0.26
CA ASP A 122 -9.68 10.35 -0.40
C ASP A 122 -10.11 10.89 0.96
N TYR A 123 -9.29 11.76 1.56
CA TYR A 123 -9.61 12.50 2.79
C TYR A 123 -10.62 13.64 2.58
N GLY A 124 -11.31 13.69 1.44
CA GLY A 124 -12.17 14.79 0.98
C GLY A 124 -13.42 15.06 1.82
N TYR A 125 -13.29 15.17 3.14
CA TYR A 125 -14.35 15.42 4.09
C TYR A 125 -15.14 16.68 3.74
N LYS A 126 -16.44 16.47 3.64
CA LYS A 126 -17.42 17.52 3.80
C LYS A 126 -17.95 17.37 5.24
N ASN A 127 -17.57 18.29 6.14
CA ASN A 127 -18.27 18.59 7.40
C ASN A 127 -17.96 17.73 8.66
N ILE A 128 -16.69 17.53 9.01
CA ILE A 128 -16.35 17.15 10.40
C ILE A 128 -16.29 18.44 11.23
N GLU A 129 -17.34 18.81 11.95
CA GLU A 129 -17.24 19.87 12.96
C GLU A 129 -16.65 19.30 14.27
N GLN A 130 -15.74 20.03 14.91
CA GLN A 130 -15.25 19.71 16.26
C GLN A 130 -15.94 20.63 17.27
N PRO A 131 -17.12 20.27 17.80
CA PRO A 131 -18.00 21.20 18.51
C PRO A 131 -17.34 21.86 19.74
N ASP A 132 -16.36 21.19 20.35
CA ASP A 132 -15.75 21.59 21.62
C ASP A 132 -14.56 22.56 21.48
N ILE A 133 -14.22 23.04 20.28
CA ILE A 133 -13.09 23.94 20.07
C ILE A 133 -13.47 25.18 19.24
N PHE A 134 -12.76 26.29 19.45
CA PHE A 134 -13.04 27.55 18.75
C PHE A 134 -12.82 27.45 17.22
N TYR A 135 -11.72 26.82 16.80
CA TYR A 135 -11.44 26.53 15.38
C TYR A 135 -12.01 25.16 14.98
N ASN A 136 -13.34 25.01 15.09
CA ASN A 136 -14.05 23.75 14.90
C ASN A 136 -14.18 23.26 13.45
N ARG A 137 -13.74 24.06 12.47
CA ARG A 137 -13.80 23.71 11.05
C ARG A 137 -12.41 23.23 10.58
N PRO A 138 -12.17 21.92 10.47
CA PRO A 138 -10.91 21.39 9.99
C PRO A 138 -10.71 21.73 8.50
N PRO A 139 -9.45 21.75 8.03
CA PRO A 139 -9.14 21.98 6.63
C PRO A 139 -9.81 20.92 5.74
N ARG A 140 -10.44 21.38 4.65
CA ARG A 140 -10.86 20.48 3.56
C ARG A 140 -9.60 20.03 2.84
N LYS A 141 -9.31 18.74 2.85
CA LYS A 141 -8.12 18.15 2.20
C LYS A 141 -8.55 17.45 0.90
N PRO A 142 -8.73 18.20 -0.21
CA PRO A 142 -9.17 17.60 -1.46
C PRO A 142 -8.11 16.62 -1.98
N ILE A 143 -8.56 15.46 -2.45
CA ILE A 143 -7.68 14.44 -3.03
C ILE A 143 -6.83 14.96 -4.18
N ARG A 144 -7.30 15.98 -4.91
CA ARG A 144 -6.58 16.62 -6.02
C ARG A 144 -5.15 17.02 -5.64
N GLU A 145 -4.97 17.64 -4.48
CA GLU A 145 -3.65 18.13 -4.04
C GLU A 145 -2.74 16.96 -3.65
N GLN A 146 -3.29 15.91 -3.06
CA GLN A 146 -2.53 14.68 -2.79
C GLN A 146 -2.07 14.00 -4.09
N VAL A 147 -2.93 13.97 -5.12
CA VAL A 147 -2.55 13.44 -6.45
C VAL A 147 -1.40 14.24 -7.03
N ILE A 148 -1.49 15.58 -7.01
CA ILE A 148 -0.42 16.47 -7.51
C ILE A 148 0.90 16.21 -6.78
N ASP A 149 0.88 16.16 -5.45
CA ASP A 149 2.08 15.91 -4.64
C ASP A 149 2.70 14.53 -4.94
N VAL A 150 1.88 13.48 -5.09
CA VAL A 150 2.39 12.14 -5.40
C VAL A 150 3.07 12.12 -6.76
N PHE A 151 2.46 12.69 -7.80
CA PHE A 151 3.06 12.66 -9.14
C PHE A 151 4.24 13.63 -9.30
N ASN A 152 4.24 14.78 -8.61
CA ASN A 152 5.42 15.62 -8.51
C ASN A 152 6.55 14.88 -7.78
N GLY A 153 6.24 14.17 -6.70
CA GLY A 153 7.21 13.34 -5.98
C GLY A 153 7.81 12.23 -6.85
N ILE A 154 6.98 11.53 -7.63
CA ILE A 154 7.45 10.51 -8.59
C ILE A 154 8.36 11.14 -9.65
N LYS A 155 8.02 12.32 -10.17
CA LYS A 155 8.89 13.04 -11.10
C LYS A 155 10.23 13.38 -10.47
N THR A 156 10.22 14.02 -9.30
CA THR A 156 11.45 14.35 -8.54
C THR A 156 12.29 13.10 -8.31
N TYR A 157 11.68 11.98 -7.93
CA TYR A 157 12.36 10.70 -7.76
C TYR A 157 13.01 10.18 -9.05
N CYS A 158 12.34 10.31 -10.20
CA CYS A 158 12.87 9.88 -11.49
C CYS A 158 14.08 10.71 -11.93
N GLU A 159 14.12 12.00 -11.57
CA GLU A 159 15.12 12.97 -12.01
C GLU A 159 16.33 13.08 -11.07
N ASN A 160 16.25 12.54 -9.85
CA ASN A 160 17.24 12.77 -8.79
C ASN A 160 17.64 11.49 -8.07
N GLN A 161 18.84 11.43 -7.52
CA GLN A 161 19.29 10.43 -6.55
C GLN A 161 19.86 11.14 -5.31
N LEU A 162 19.98 10.41 -4.20
CA LEU A 162 20.71 10.89 -3.02
C LEU A 162 22.14 10.35 -3.02
N THR A 163 23.09 11.26 -2.80
CA THR A 163 24.49 10.93 -2.55
C THR A 163 24.96 11.60 -1.28
N GLU A 164 25.79 10.91 -0.51
CA GLU A 164 26.42 11.46 0.68
C GLU A 164 27.63 12.33 0.30
N ASP A 165 27.68 13.54 0.87
CA ASP A 165 28.84 14.41 0.73
C ASP A 165 30.01 13.87 1.55
N LYS A 166 31.17 13.72 0.90
CA LYS A 166 32.38 13.15 1.51
C LYS A 166 32.98 14.02 2.63
N TRP A 167 32.65 15.30 2.69
CA TRP A 167 33.24 16.26 3.62
C TRP A 167 32.45 16.40 4.91
N ASP A 168 31.11 16.38 4.84
CA ASP A 168 30.25 16.60 6.02
C ASP A 168 29.19 15.51 6.26
N GLY A 169 29.12 14.48 5.41
CA GLY A 169 28.18 13.36 5.54
C GLY A 169 26.73 13.72 5.24
N ARG A 170 26.43 14.92 4.71
CA ARG A 170 25.06 15.31 4.39
C ARG A 170 24.62 14.71 3.07
N LEU A 171 23.36 14.27 3.02
CA LEU A 171 22.74 13.82 1.78
C LEU A 171 22.43 15.01 0.87
N LYS A 172 22.81 14.89 -0.40
CA LYS A 172 22.58 15.89 -1.44
C LYS A 172 21.92 15.25 -2.64
N TYR A 173 21.14 16.07 -3.34
CA TYR A 173 20.53 15.69 -4.59
C TYR A 173 21.59 15.71 -5.68
N LYS A 174 21.52 14.70 -6.54
CA LYS A 174 22.30 14.63 -7.77
C LYS A 174 21.38 14.15 -8.89
N ASP A 175 21.57 14.69 -10.08
CA ASP A 175 20.80 14.26 -11.24
C ASP A 175 20.97 12.75 -11.49
N ASP A 176 19.89 12.14 -11.93
CA ASP A 176 19.83 10.74 -12.33
C ASP A 176 18.68 10.51 -13.30
N VAL A 177 18.51 9.29 -13.78
CA VAL A 177 17.45 8.93 -14.73
C VAL A 177 16.60 7.78 -14.21
N LYS A 178 15.35 7.74 -14.68
CA LYS A 178 14.35 6.73 -14.31
C LYS A 178 14.86 5.29 -14.43
N ASP A 179 15.64 4.97 -15.47
CA ASP A 179 16.08 3.59 -15.72
C ASP A 179 17.03 3.05 -14.63
N ASN A 180 17.77 3.95 -13.95
CA ASN A 180 18.68 3.61 -12.87
C ASN A 180 17.98 3.38 -11.52
N LYS A 181 16.69 3.71 -11.41
CA LYS A 181 15.94 3.68 -10.15
C LYS A 181 15.64 2.27 -9.68
N LEU A 182 15.66 2.05 -8.37
CA LEU A 182 15.16 0.81 -7.79
C LEU A 182 13.64 0.69 -7.92
N PHE A 183 12.90 1.79 -7.72
CA PHE A 183 11.44 1.78 -7.68
C PHE A 183 10.81 2.03 -9.05
N GLU A 184 9.79 1.24 -9.35
CA GLU A 184 8.76 1.56 -10.33
C GLU A 184 7.48 1.92 -9.56
N ILE A 185 6.94 3.12 -9.75
CA ILE A 185 5.90 3.65 -8.85
C ILE A 185 4.60 3.85 -9.64
N TYR A 186 3.57 3.06 -9.31
CA TYR A 186 2.28 3.06 -9.99
C TYR A 186 1.12 3.32 -9.02
N PRO A 187 0.76 4.60 -8.76
CA PRO A 187 -0.26 4.94 -7.79
C PRO A 187 -1.64 4.38 -8.12
N PHE A 188 -2.44 4.14 -7.08
CA PHE A 188 -3.88 3.87 -7.19
C PHE A 188 -4.65 5.15 -6.89
N LEU A 189 -5.63 5.49 -7.72
CA LEU A 189 -6.50 6.64 -7.50
C LEU A 189 -7.41 6.37 -6.30
N GLY A 190 -7.32 7.20 -5.27
CA GLY A 190 -8.30 7.19 -4.19
C GLY A 190 -9.67 7.64 -4.69
N LEU A 191 -10.74 6.93 -4.32
CA LEU A 191 -12.08 7.29 -4.75
C LEU A 191 -13.13 6.97 -3.70
N ASN A 192 -13.84 8.01 -3.25
CA ASN A 192 -15.10 7.86 -2.52
C ASN A 192 -16.26 8.40 -3.36
N THR A 193 -17.12 7.52 -3.87
CA THR A 193 -18.26 7.86 -4.74
C THR A 193 -19.22 8.86 -4.11
N ARG A 194 -19.34 8.89 -2.77
CA ARG A 194 -20.21 9.83 -2.04
C ARG A 194 -19.82 11.30 -2.25
N HIS A 195 -18.58 11.57 -2.65
CA HIS A 195 -18.10 12.94 -2.84
C HIS A 195 -18.53 13.56 -4.18
N TYR A 196 -19.03 12.74 -5.11
CA TYR A 196 -19.31 13.10 -6.50
C TYR A 196 -20.77 12.84 -6.87
N ASP A 197 -21.26 13.57 -7.86
CA ASP A 197 -22.47 13.18 -8.61
C ASP A 197 -22.10 12.20 -9.74
N CYS A 198 -23.09 11.56 -10.35
CA CYS A 198 -22.85 10.58 -11.43
C CYS A 198 -22.10 11.17 -12.62
N LYS A 199 -22.34 12.44 -12.96
CA LYS A 199 -21.71 13.10 -14.11
C LYS A 199 -20.21 13.29 -13.86
N LYS A 200 -19.85 13.92 -12.74
CA LYS A 200 -18.46 14.17 -12.35
C LYS A 200 -17.68 12.87 -12.14
N LEU A 201 -18.33 11.85 -11.57
CA LEU A 201 -17.73 10.53 -11.42
C LEU A 201 -17.37 9.93 -12.78
N THR A 202 -18.30 9.97 -13.73
CA THR A 202 -18.09 9.47 -15.09
C THR A 202 -16.98 10.24 -15.80
N GLU A 203 -17.01 11.58 -15.76
CA GLU A 203 -15.98 12.44 -16.37
C GLU A 203 -14.58 12.14 -15.81
N MET A 204 -14.48 11.92 -14.50
CA MET A 204 -13.20 11.57 -13.86
C MET A 204 -12.71 10.17 -14.26
N LEU A 205 -13.60 9.17 -14.29
CA LEU A 205 -13.25 7.82 -14.74
C LEU A 205 -12.85 7.82 -16.22
N GLU A 206 -13.53 8.57 -17.07
CA GLU A 206 -13.13 8.74 -18.47
C GLU A 206 -11.76 9.42 -18.59
N LYS A 207 -11.54 10.52 -17.86
CA LYS A 207 -10.25 11.24 -17.89
C LYS A 207 -9.07 10.33 -17.59
N TYR A 208 -9.16 9.50 -16.55
CA TYR A 208 -8.04 8.70 -16.06
C TYR A 208 -8.03 7.26 -16.54
N PHE A 209 -9.12 6.73 -17.10
CA PHE A 209 -9.19 5.32 -17.48
C PHE A 209 -9.78 5.06 -18.88
N LYS A 210 -10.22 6.06 -19.66
CA LYS A 210 -10.79 5.81 -21.00
C LYS A 210 -9.92 4.92 -21.89
N ASN A 211 -8.61 5.15 -21.92
CA ASN A 211 -7.64 4.35 -22.68
C ASN A 211 -6.73 3.53 -21.75
N TYR A 212 -7.23 3.12 -20.58
CA TYR A 212 -6.47 2.26 -19.67
C TYR A 212 -6.19 0.91 -20.32
N GLU A 213 -4.93 0.50 -20.34
CA GLU A 213 -4.48 -0.72 -21.03
C GLU A 213 -4.30 -1.91 -20.09
N GLY A 214 -4.27 -1.70 -18.77
CA GLY A 214 -4.01 -2.77 -17.80
C GLY A 214 -2.61 -3.39 -17.95
N LYS A 215 -1.64 -2.65 -18.49
CA LYS A 215 -0.28 -3.13 -18.76
C LYS A 215 0.77 -2.29 -18.06
N GLN A 216 1.87 -2.93 -17.68
CA GLN A 216 3.00 -2.28 -17.03
C GLN A 216 3.71 -1.26 -17.94
N GLN A 217 3.89 -1.58 -19.22
CA GLN A 217 4.69 -0.77 -20.14
C GLN A 217 4.17 0.68 -20.27
N PRO A 218 2.87 0.94 -20.54
CA PRO A 218 2.33 2.29 -20.56
C PRO A 218 2.48 3.05 -19.23
N LEU A 219 2.32 2.37 -18.09
CA LEU A 219 2.52 2.96 -16.77
C LEU A 219 3.98 3.36 -16.55
N TYR A 220 4.92 2.48 -16.91
CA TYR A 220 6.36 2.78 -16.85
C TYR A 220 6.72 3.95 -17.74
N GLU A 221 6.20 4.01 -18.97
CA GLU A 221 6.45 5.10 -19.89
C GLU A 221 5.95 6.44 -19.35
N ASN A 222 4.80 6.47 -18.66
CA ASN A 222 4.23 7.68 -18.06
C ASN A 222 4.84 8.06 -16.71
N MET A 223 5.51 7.13 -16.03
CA MET A 223 6.20 7.38 -14.76
C MET A 223 7.22 8.52 -14.93
N GLY A 224 7.05 9.57 -14.13
CA GLY A 224 7.88 10.78 -14.13
C GLY A 224 7.47 11.87 -15.14
N LYS A 225 6.47 11.66 -16.00
CA LYS A 225 6.05 12.64 -17.04
C LYS A 225 5.07 13.71 -16.58
N PHE A 226 4.69 13.73 -15.30
CA PHE A 226 3.75 14.72 -14.79
C PHE A 226 4.36 16.12 -14.83
N ASN A 227 3.63 17.09 -15.40
CA ASN A 227 4.13 18.46 -15.61
C ASN A 227 3.61 19.47 -14.57
N GLY A 228 2.93 19.00 -13.52
CA GLY A 228 2.31 19.87 -12.51
C GLY A 228 0.85 20.24 -12.82
N ASP A 229 0.38 20.02 -14.05
CA ASP A 229 -1.01 20.33 -14.45
C ASP A 229 -1.84 19.05 -14.54
N ILE A 230 -2.63 18.80 -13.49
CA ILE A 230 -3.53 17.65 -13.43
C ILE A 230 -4.66 17.74 -14.47
N ASP A 231 -5.02 18.93 -14.94
CA ASP A 231 -6.12 19.15 -15.89
C ASP A 231 -5.62 19.19 -17.35
N GLY A 232 -4.33 19.43 -17.54
CA GLY A 232 -3.63 19.40 -18.81
C GLY A 232 -3.79 18.09 -19.59
N ALA A 233 -3.74 18.19 -20.92
CA ALA A 233 -4.03 17.07 -21.82
C ALA A 233 -3.10 15.86 -21.67
N GLY A 234 -1.88 16.06 -21.13
CA GLY A 234 -0.89 15.01 -20.92
C GLY A 234 -1.16 14.10 -19.72
N PHE A 235 -1.99 14.50 -18.76
CA PHE A 235 -2.30 13.70 -17.57
C PHE A 235 -3.68 13.02 -17.72
N ARG A 236 -3.68 11.83 -18.33
CA ARG A 236 -4.89 11.07 -18.70
C ARG A 236 -4.75 9.60 -18.31
N SER A 237 -5.05 8.67 -19.22
CA SER A 237 -4.97 7.22 -18.97
C SER A 237 -3.54 6.74 -18.75
N ASN A 238 -3.41 5.60 -18.06
CA ASN A 238 -2.13 4.94 -17.77
C ASN A 238 -1.19 5.79 -16.88
N PHE A 239 -1.75 6.63 -15.99
CA PHE A 239 -1.02 7.21 -14.84
C PHE A 239 -1.32 6.49 -13.53
N PHE A 240 -2.50 5.86 -13.42
CA PHE A 240 -2.91 5.08 -12.26
C PHE A 240 -2.97 3.60 -12.62
N ALA A 241 -2.43 2.73 -11.77
CA ALA A 241 -2.52 1.28 -11.95
C ALA A 241 -3.87 0.70 -11.51
N GLY A 242 -4.62 1.41 -10.66
CA GLY A 242 -5.89 0.93 -10.13
C GLY A 242 -6.63 1.97 -9.31
N ILE A 243 -7.64 1.53 -8.58
CA ILE A 243 -8.48 2.38 -7.72
C ILE A 243 -8.39 1.91 -6.27
N LYS A 244 -8.14 2.83 -5.34
CA LYS A 244 -8.23 2.59 -3.90
C LYS A 244 -9.58 3.10 -3.40
N VAL A 245 -10.33 2.23 -2.76
CA VAL A 245 -11.53 2.61 -2.00
C VAL A 245 -11.28 2.36 -0.52
N TYR A 246 -11.79 3.26 0.33
CA TYR A 246 -11.45 3.23 1.74
C TYR A 246 -12.71 3.36 2.61
N PRO A 247 -13.34 2.22 2.97
CA PRO A 247 -14.57 2.21 3.75
C PRO A 247 -14.52 2.96 5.09
N PRO A 248 -13.40 2.98 5.85
CA PRO A 248 -13.36 3.76 7.09
C PRO A 248 -13.39 5.29 6.92
N LEU A 249 -13.25 5.79 5.68
CA LEU A 249 -13.48 7.18 5.26
C LEU A 249 -14.92 7.42 4.78
N GLY A 250 -15.79 6.41 4.91
CA GLY A 250 -17.21 6.47 4.55
C GLY A 250 -17.54 5.93 3.16
N PHE A 251 -16.60 5.30 2.44
CA PHE A 251 -16.95 4.61 1.20
C PHE A 251 -17.88 3.43 1.51
N ASP A 252 -19.15 3.56 1.11
CA ASP A 252 -20.12 2.49 1.22
C ASP A 252 -20.08 1.66 -0.08
N PRO A 253 -19.58 0.40 -0.05
CA PRO A 253 -19.47 -0.41 -1.26
C PRO A 253 -20.83 -0.88 -1.78
N TRP A 254 -21.87 -0.87 -0.94
CA TRP A 254 -23.20 -1.24 -1.37
C TRP A 254 -24.30 -0.36 -0.72
N PRO A 255 -24.51 0.91 -1.13
CA PRO A 255 -25.46 1.85 -0.53
C PRO A 255 -26.94 1.51 -0.75
N ASP A 256 -27.78 1.55 0.29
CA ASP A 256 -29.20 1.23 0.15
C ASP A 256 -29.99 2.30 -0.62
N ASP A 257 -29.53 3.57 -0.57
CA ASP A 257 -30.07 4.63 -1.42
C ASP A 257 -29.80 4.36 -2.91
N SER A 258 -30.84 4.48 -3.74
CA SER A 258 -30.78 4.14 -5.16
C SER A 258 -29.87 5.05 -5.99
N TYR A 259 -29.69 6.31 -5.58
CA TYR A 259 -28.82 7.25 -6.29
C TYR A 259 -27.35 7.00 -5.93
N GLU A 260 -27.03 6.83 -4.65
CA GLU A 260 -25.68 6.43 -4.20
C GLU A 260 -25.31 5.04 -4.73
N ARG A 261 -26.27 4.11 -4.77
CA ARG A 261 -26.14 2.81 -5.45
C ARG A 261 -25.67 2.96 -6.88
N LYS A 262 -26.32 3.85 -7.65
CA LYS A 262 -25.98 4.05 -9.06
C LYS A 262 -24.54 4.53 -9.24
N LYS A 263 -24.00 5.32 -8.32
CA LYS A 263 -22.61 5.79 -8.37
C LYS A 263 -21.60 4.66 -8.20
N VAL A 264 -21.80 3.76 -7.23
CA VAL A 264 -20.89 2.61 -7.07
C VAL A 264 -21.01 1.63 -8.23
N GLU A 265 -22.20 1.49 -8.83
CA GLU A 265 -22.38 0.68 -10.04
C GLU A 265 -21.59 1.25 -11.23
N ILE A 266 -21.62 2.58 -11.45
CA ILE A 266 -20.79 3.24 -12.48
C ILE A 266 -19.30 2.93 -12.29
N LEU A 267 -18.82 2.96 -11.04
CA LEU A 267 -17.45 2.60 -10.70
C LEU A 267 -17.15 1.15 -11.05
N TYR A 268 -17.99 0.20 -10.61
CA TYR A 268 -17.75 -1.23 -10.84
C TYR A 268 -17.84 -1.60 -12.32
N ASP A 269 -18.80 -1.05 -13.06
CA ASP A 269 -18.96 -1.25 -14.50
C ASP A 269 -17.71 -0.77 -15.26
N CYS A 270 -17.16 0.39 -14.87
CA CYS A 270 -15.91 0.91 -15.44
C CYS A 270 -14.72 -0.01 -15.12
N CYS A 271 -14.60 -0.48 -13.87
CA CYS A 271 -13.50 -1.35 -13.47
C CYS A 271 -13.54 -2.70 -14.18
N ILE A 272 -14.71 -3.32 -14.31
CA ILE A 272 -14.85 -4.60 -15.03
C ILE A 272 -14.56 -4.41 -16.51
N GLY A 273 -15.19 -3.42 -17.16
CA GLY A 273 -15.05 -3.20 -18.60
C GLY A 273 -13.62 -2.90 -19.07
N LYS A 274 -12.72 -2.57 -18.14
CA LYS A 274 -11.31 -2.23 -18.40
C LYS A 274 -10.30 -3.05 -17.61
N GLY A 275 -10.75 -4.02 -16.81
CA GLY A 275 -9.89 -4.81 -15.94
C GLY A 275 -9.14 -4.00 -14.87
N ILE A 276 -9.69 -2.87 -14.42
CA ILE A 276 -9.02 -1.99 -13.43
C ILE A 276 -9.09 -2.66 -12.05
N PRO A 277 -7.94 -2.95 -11.40
CA PRO A 277 -7.94 -3.52 -10.05
C PRO A 277 -8.42 -2.51 -9.01
N ILE A 278 -9.22 -2.98 -8.06
CA ILE A 278 -9.61 -2.23 -6.86
C ILE A 278 -8.85 -2.78 -5.66
N THR A 279 -8.24 -1.92 -4.85
CA THR A 279 -7.81 -2.29 -3.50
C THR A 279 -8.75 -1.65 -2.48
N THR A 280 -9.30 -2.44 -1.56
CA THR A 280 -10.14 -1.94 -0.45
C THR A 280 -9.45 -2.13 0.89
N HIS A 281 -9.60 -1.17 1.80
CA HIS A 281 -9.17 -1.35 3.20
C HIS A 281 -10.00 -2.46 3.86
N CYS A 282 -9.37 -3.43 4.51
CA CYS A 282 -10.07 -4.53 5.17
C CYS A 282 -9.43 -4.96 6.52
N SER A 283 -9.33 -4.02 7.47
CA SER A 283 -9.02 -4.30 8.88
C SER A 283 -9.82 -3.41 9.82
N ASP A 284 -9.95 -3.80 11.09
CA ASP A 284 -10.62 -3.01 12.14
C ASP A 284 -9.77 -1.81 12.65
N GLY A 285 -8.53 -1.72 12.15
CA GLY A 285 -7.56 -0.65 12.39
C GLY A 285 -7.74 0.56 11.47
N GLY A 286 -6.62 1.21 11.14
CA GLY A 286 -6.58 2.32 10.19
C GLY A 286 -7.22 3.63 10.65
N PHE A 287 -7.22 4.60 9.74
CA PHE A 287 -7.79 5.93 9.93
C PHE A 287 -9.31 5.90 9.76
N ARG A 288 -10.06 5.97 10.87
CA ARG A 288 -11.53 5.82 10.90
C ARG A 288 -12.20 7.13 11.26
N VAL A 289 -13.19 7.50 10.47
CA VAL A 289 -14.05 8.66 10.73
C VAL A 289 -15.53 8.38 10.59
N ASP A 290 -15.90 7.34 9.85
CA ASP A 290 -17.28 6.94 9.68
C ASP A 290 -17.67 5.98 10.79
N GLU A 291 -18.83 6.22 11.40
CA GLU A 291 -19.37 5.35 12.45
C GLU A 291 -19.69 3.95 11.91
N ASN A 292 -20.14 3.86 10.65
CA ASN A 292 -20.49 2.62 9.95
C ASN A 292 -19.28 1.95 9.28
N ALA A 293 -18.05 2.44 9.52
CA ALA A 293 -16.84 1.90 8.91
C ALA A 293 -16.74 0.38 8.98
N ASP A 294 -17.06 -0.24 10.12
CA ASP A 294 -16.97 -1.71 10.27
C ASP A 294 -17.96 -2.43 9.33
N ASN A 295 -19.17 -1.89 9.16
CA ASN A 295 -20.19 -2.46 8.26
C ASN A 295 -19.79 -2.32 6.79
N TYR A 296 -19.15 -1.22 6.43
CA TYR A 296 -18.65 -0.99 5.07
C TYR A 296 -17.37 -1.76 4.76
N THR A 297 -16.55 -2.03 5.79
CA THR A 297 -15.29 -2.78 5.68
C THR A 297 -15.55 -4.29 5.66
N ALA A 298 -16.55 -4.78 6.39
CA ALA A 298 -16.80 -6.20 6.57
C ALA A 298 -17.04 -6.93 5.23
N PRO A 299 -16.16 -7.89 4.84
CA PRO A 299 -16.23 -8.57 3.54
C PRO A 299 -17.48 -9.42 3.38
N GLY A 300 -17.94 -10.08 4.46
CA GLY A 300 -19.15 -10.92 4.47
C GLY A 300 -20.48 -10.16 4.37
N MET A 301 -20.45 -8.82 4.35
CA MET A 301 -21.64 -7.97 4.36
C MET A 301 -21.89 -7.35 2.99
N LYS A 302 -21.53 -6.07 2.81
CA LYS A 302 -21.83 -5.32 1.58
C LYS A 302 -20.96 -5.77 0.41
N TRP A 303 -19.69 -6.10 0.65
CA TRP A 303 -18.80 -6.66 -0.38
C TRP A 303 -19.26 -8.01 -0.93
N LYS A 304 -19.82 -8.89 -0.08
CA LYS A 304 -20.45 -10.14 -0.53
C LYS A 304 -21.60 -9.89 -1.51
N LYS A 305 -22.39 -8.82 -1.31
CA LYS A 305 -23.44 -8.40 -2.27
C LYS A 305 -22.84 -7.86 -3.56
N VAL A 306 -21.78 -7.03 -3.47
CA VAL A 306 -21.05 -6.53 -4.65
C VAL A 306 -20.58 -7.70 -5.51
N LEU A 307 -19.81 -8.62 -4.95
CA LEU A 307 -19.23 -9.75 -5.69
C LEU A 307 -20.28 -10.74 -6.19
N GLY A 308 -21.43 -10.85 -5.51
CA GLY A 308 -22.57 -11.60 -6.01
C GLY A 308 -23.19 -11.01 -7.29
N LYS A 309 -23.17 -9.67 -7.44
CA LYS A 309 -23.63 -8.99 -8.66
C LYS A 309 -22.52 -8.83 -9.71
N TYR A 310 -21.29 -8.65 -9.26
CA TYR A 310 -20.11 -8.32 -10.06
C TYR A 310 -19.00 -9.37 -9.84
N PRO A 311 -19.20 -10.64 -10.26
CA PRO A 311 -18.27 -11.73 -9.98
C PRO A 311 -16.91 -11.58 -10.69
N GLU A 312 -16.84 -10.78 -11.75
CA GLU A 312 -15.62 -10.49 -12.51
C GLU A 312 -14.78 -9.36 -11.90
N LEU A 313 -15.32 -8.64 -10.90
CA LEU A 313 -14.62 -7.51 -10.30
C LEU A 313 -13.28 -7.94 -9.69
N LYS A 314 -12.20 -7.32 -10.17
CA LYS A 314 -10.84 -7.54 -9.67
C LYS A 314 -10.62 -6.74 -8.40
N ILE A 315 -10.56 -7.42 -7.26
CA ILE A 315 -10.48 -6.77 -5.95
C ILE A 315 -9.43 -7.40 -5.04
N ASN A 316 -8.68 -6.56 -4.35
CA ASN A 316 -7.80 -6.93 -3.25
C ASN A 316 -8.36 -6.40 -1.92
N PHE A 317 -8.55 -7.30 -0.95
CA PHE A 317 -8.89 -6.97 0.44
C PHE A 317 -7.61 -6.76 1.26
N GLY A 318 -7.30 -5.50 1.55
CA GLY A 318 -6.07 -5.15 2.27
C GLY A 318 -6.04 -5.61 3.72
N HIS A 319 -4.85 -5.96 4.20
CA HIS A 319 -4.60 -6.50 5.56
C HIS A 319 -5.27 -7.85 5.84
N PHE A 320 -5.73 -8.55 4.81
CA PHE A 320 -6.32 -9.88 4.86
C PHE A 320 -7.40 -10.08 5.94
N GLY A 321 -8.22 -9.06 6.19
CA GLY A 321 -9.29 -9.15 7.18
C GLY A 321 -8.79 -9.16 8.62
N TYR A 322 -7.61 -8.62 8.91
CA TYR A 322 -7.07 -8.57 10.27
C TYR A 322 -8.04 -7.83 11.22
N GLN A 323 -8.38 -8.50 12.32
CA GLN A 323 -9.21 -7.94 13.38
C GLN A 323 -8.46 -8.03 14.70
N SER A 324 -8.18 -6.87 15.30
CA SER A 324 -7.54 -6.76 16.59
C SER A 324 -8.36 -7.44 17.69
N LYS A 325 -7.68 -8.04 18.67
CA LYS A 325 -8.32 -8.66 19.83
C LYS A 325 -8.93 -7.65 20.83
N PHE A 326 -8.74 -6.34 20.63
CA PHE A 326 -8.99 -5.31 21.64
C PHE A 326 -9.95 -4.22 21.17
N LEU A 327 -11.21 -4.33 21.56
CA LEU A 327 -12.15 -3.20 21.53
C LEU A 327 -11.96 -2.36 22.79
N GLY A 328 -11.72 -1.05 22.65
CA GLY A 328 -11.61 -0.15 23.80
C GLY A 328 -12.93 0.00 24.60
N PHE A 329 -12.76 0.29 25.90
CA PHE A 329 -13.70 0.74 26.94
C PHE A 329 -14.52 -0.27 27.77
N PHE A 330 -14.62 -1.54 27.39
CA PHE A 330 -15.13 -2.57 28.31
C PHE A 330 -14.28 -3.85 28.21
N PRO A 331 -13.77 -4.40 29.33
CA PRO A 331 -13.03 -5.66 29.34
C PRO A 331 -14.03 -6.81 29.23
N ARG A 332 -14.70 -6.94 28.08
CA ARG A 332 -15.33 -8.21 27.71
C ARG A 332 -14.24 -9.05 27.06
N ILE A 333 -13.60 -9.85 27.92
CA ILE A 333 -12.70 -10.94 27.56
C ILE A 333 -13.48 -11.84 26.58
N TRP A 334 -13.27 -11.67 25.28
CA TRP A 334 -13.68 -12.68 24.31
C TRP A 334 -12.45 -13.55 24.06
N PRO A 335 -12.46 -14.83 24.48
CA PRO A 335 -11.27 -15.69 24.45
C PRO A 335 -10.83 -16.13 23.05
N PHE A 336 -11.47 -15.65 21.97
CA PHE A 336 -11.19 -16.07 20.60
C PHE A 336 -10.76 -14.88 19.74
N SER A 337 -9.71 -15.08 18.92
CA SER A 337 -9.37 -14.16 17.83
C SER A 337 -10.56 -13.99 16.89
N ARG A 338 -10.92 -12.76 16.56
CA ARG A 338 -11.93 -12.50 15.53
C ARG A 338 -11.31 -12.81 14.17
N THR A 339 -11.74 -13.91 13.56
CA THR A 339 -11.29 -14.33 12.22
C THR A 339 -12.37 -14.15 11.17
N GLN A 340 -13.57 -13.70 11.57
CA GLN A 340 -14.76 -13.66 10.71
C GLN A 340 -14.52 -12.94 9.38
N TRP A 341 -13.78 -11.83 9.39
CA TRP A 341 -13.49 -11.10 8.16
C TRP A 341 -12.54 -11.89 7.25
N ARG A 342 -11.46 -12.43 7.80
CA ARG A 342 -10.54 -13.32 7.08
C ARG A 342 -11.24 -14.55 6.51
N ASP A 343 -12.08 -15.20 7.30
CA ASP A 343 -12.83 -16.39 6.88
C ASP A 343 -13.82 -16.06 5.75
N SER A 344 -14.47 -14.89 5.82
CA SER A 344 -15.32 -14.38 4.74
C SER A 344 -14.51 -14.09 3.47
N ILE A 345 -13.30 -13.54 3.59
CA ILE A 345 -12.42 -13.32 2.42
C ILE A 345 -12.06 -14.67 1.78
N ILE A 346 -11.65 -15.66 2.57
CA ILE A 346 -11.32 -17.00 2.06
C ILE A 346 -12.53 -17.66 1.37
N GLU A 347 -13.75 -17.48 1.91
CA GLU A 347 -15.00 -17.91 1.26
C GLU A 347 -15.24 -17.18 -0.07
N LEU A 348 -14.99 -15.87 -0.13
CA LEU A 348 -15.14 -15.09 -1.37
C LEU A 348 -14.09 -15.48 -2.42
N MET A 349 -12.85 -15.72 -2.00
CA MET A 349 -11.78 -16.21 -2.89
C MET A 349 -12.12 -17.57 -3.48
N SER A 350 -12.69 -18.50 -2.70
CA SER A 350 -13.07 -19.81 -3.24
C SER A 350 -14.22 -19.73 -4.25
N LYS A 351 -15.06 -18.69 -4.17
CA LYS A 351 -16.23 -18.49 -5.05
C LYS A 351 -15.94 -17.67 -6.31
N TYR A 352 -15.07 -16.67 -6.22
CA TYR A 352 -14.82 -15.71 -7.29
C TYR A 352 -13.34 -15.70 -7.68
N GLN A 353 -13.06 -15.75 -8.98
CA GLN A 353 -11.69 -15.92 -9.48
C GLN A 353 -10.80 -14.69 -9.23
N ASN A 354 -11.39 -13.49 -9.26
CA ASN A 354 -10.68 -12.21 -9.23
C ASN A 354 -10.62 -11.55 -7.83
N VAL A 355 -10.77 -12.35 -6.77
CA VAL A 355 -10.67 -11.87 -5.37
C VAL A 355 -9.32 -12.23 -4.78
N TYR A 356 -8.62 -11.21 -4.28
CA TYR A 356 -7.28 -11.27 -3.71
C TYR A 356 -7.28 -10.69 -2.29
N ALA A 357 -6.20 -10.94 -1.56
CA ALA A 357 -5.93 -10.30 -0.28
C ALA A 357 -4.44 -10.06 -0.07
N ASP A 358 -4.08 -8.98 0.62
CA ASP A 358 -2.69 -8.70 1.01
C ASP A 358 -2.49 -8.81 2.52
N PHE A 359 -1.30 -9.25 2.94
CA PHE A 359 -0.95 -9.37 4.36
C PHE A 359 -0.19 -8.14 4.90
N SER A 360 -0.52 -6.95 4.40
CA SER A 360 0.14 -5.72 4.86
C SER A 360 -0.15 -5.37 6.31
N CYS A 361 0.68 -4.50 6.89
CA CYS A 361 0.53 -3.99 8.27
C CYS A 361 0.80 -5.05 9.37
N ILE A 362 1.27 -6.26 9.03
CA ILE A 362 1.78 -7.26 10.00
C ILE A 362 3.27 -7.04 10.28
N SER A 363 3.77 -7.45 11.45
CA SER A 363 5.19 -7.22 11.79
C SER A 363 6.17 -8.13 11.02
N LEU A 364 5.63 -9.14 10.31
CA LEU A 364 6.37 -10.20 9.63
C LEU A 364 7.28 -10.97 10.58
N SER A 365 6.87 -11.09 11.84
CA SER A 365 7.53 -11.99 12.78
C SER A 365 7.44 -13.43 12.30
N ASP A 366 8.41 -14.27 12.64
CA ASP A 366 8.39 -15.69 12.27
C ASP A 366 7.10 -16.39 12.72
N GLU A 367 6.53 -15.99 13.86
CA GLU A 367 5.24 -16.50 14.36
C GLU A 367 4.07 -16.11 13.46
N GLU A 368 3.96 -14.85 13.07
CA GLU A 368 2.89 -14.39 12.16
C GLU A 368 3.01 -15.02 10.78
N CYS A 369 4.23 -15.08 10.23
CA CYS A 369 4.50 -15.74 8.96
C CYS A 369 4.19 -17.24 9.02
N LYS A 370 4.52 -17.90 10.13
CA LYS A 370 4.16 -19.31 10.36
C LYS A 370 2.64 -19.50 10.43
N HIS A 371 1.93 -18.60 11.13
CA HIS A 371 0.47 -18.67 11.23
C HIS A 371 -0.20 -18.52 9.85
N LEU A 372 0.31 -17.62 9.00
CA LEU A 372 -0.16 -17.50 7.62
C LEU A 372 0.11 -18.77 6.81
N GLU A 373 1.31 -19.34 6.92
CA GLU A 373 1.69 -20.58 6.25
C GLU A 373 0.79 -21.75 6.66
N ASP A 374 0.57 -21.92 7.96
CA ASP A 374 -0.27 -22.98 8.52
C ASP A 374 -1.73 -22.82 8.08
N LEU A 375 -2.25 -21.58 8.04
CA LEU A 375 -3.60 -21.28 7.53
C LEU A 375 -3.74 -21.68 6.05
N ILE A 376 -2.77 -21.35 5.21
CA ILE A 376 -2.80 -21.71 3.79
C ILE A 376 -2.79 -23.23 3.63
N LYS A 377 -1.93 -23.93 4.37
CA LYS A 377 -1.88 -25.40 4.37
C LYS A 377 -3.21 -26.02 4.80
N GLU A 378 -3.81 -25.50 5.87
CA GLU A 378 -5.11 -25.95 6.37
C GLU A 378 -6.22 -25.79 5.32
N LYS A 379 -6.26 -24.66 4.62
CA LYS A 379 -7.34 -24.34 3.67
C LYS A 379 -7.09 -24.85 2.24
N LYS A 380 -5.88 -25.32 1.91
CA LYS A 380 -5.47 -25.70 0.55
C LYS A 380 -6.43 -26.70 -0.13
N SER A 381 -6.89 -27.73 0.59
CA SER A 381 -7.80 -28.74 0.01
C SER A 381 -9.17 -28.16 -0.35
N ALA A 382 -9.66 -27.18 0.39
CA ALA A 382 -10.96 -26.54 0.16
C ALA A 382 -10.89 -25.33 -0.78
N ASN A 383 -9.72 -24.70 -0.89
CA ASN A 383 -9.46 -23.57 -1.78
C ASN A 383 -8.05 -23.68 -2.39
N PRO A 384 -7.89 -24.47 -3.46
CA PRO A 384 -6.59 -24.72 -4.10
C PRO A 384 -5.91 -23.44 -4.61
N GLU A 385 -6.72 -22.43 -4.96
CA GLU A 385 -6.30 -21.14 -5.50
C GLU A 385 -6.07 -20.07 -4.42
N LEU A 386 -6.09 -20.43 -3.12
CA LEU A 386 -5.85 -19.47 -2.04
C LEU A 386 -4.44 -18.87 -2.13
N GLU A 387 -3.45 -19.75 -2.31
CA GLU A 387 -2.04 -19.36 -2.39
C GLU A 387 -1.75 -18.42 -3.56
N SER A 388 -2.37 -18.65 -4.73
CA SER A 388 -2.16 -17.86 -5.95
C SER A 388 -2.79 -16.46 -5.90
N ARG A 389 -3.48 -16.13 -4.81
CA ARG A 389 -4.24 -14.88 -4.65
C ARG A 389 -3.95 -14.13 -3.34
N ILE A 390 -2.90 -14.55 -2.63
CA ILE A 390 -2.32 -13.79 -1.53
C ILE A 390 -1.17 -12.93 -2.06
N LEU A 391 -1.16 -11.66 -1.66
CA LEU A 391 -0.25 -10.63 -2.16
C LEU A 391 0.63 -10.08 -1.02
N PHE A 392 1.89 -9.80 -1.32
CA PHE A 392 2.75 -9.00 -0.44
C PHE A 392 2.35 -7.52 -0.55
N GLY A 393 2.15 -6.89 0.60
CA GLY A 393 2.05 -5.44 0.73
C GLY A 393 2.65 -5.04 2.06
N SER A 394 3.24 -3.86 2.17
CA SER A 394 3.91 -3.44 3.40
C SER A 394 3.08 -2.55 4.29
N ASP A 395 2.12 -1.83 3.72
CA ASP A 395 1.49 -0.65 4.28
C ASP A 395 2.54 0.41 4.72
N PHE A 396 3.68 0.47 4.02
CA PHE A 396 4.81 1.32 4.40
C PHE A 396 4.40 2.80 4.46
N LEU A 397 5.14 3.56 5.29
CA LEU A 397 4.70 4.75 6.03
C LEU A 397 3.84 4.42 7.25
N ILE A 398 2.64 3.85 7.10
CA ILE A 398 1.78 3.53 8.25
C ILE A 398 2.39 2.42 9.12
N SER A 399 3.03 1.44 8.49
CA SER A 399 3.76 0.38 9.17
C SER A 399 4.87 0.86 10.10
N LEU A 400 5.39 2.10 9.94
CA LEU A 400 6.35 2.68 10.89
C LEU A 400 5.80 2.85 12.31
N ILE A 401 4.50 2.66 12.53
CA ILE A 401 3.91 2.54 13.87
C ILE A 401 4.34 1.23 14.56
N TRP A 402 4.59 0.16 13.79
CA TRP A 402 4.88 -1.19 14.29
C TRP A 402 6.26 -1.73 13.90
N THR A 403 6.88 -1.24 12.82
CA THR A 403 8.27 -1.54 12.41
C THR A 403 9.15 -0.29 12.50
N ASN A 404 10.48 -0.42 12.63
CA ASN A 404 11.35 0.76 12.69
C ASN A 404 11.67 1.32 11.30
N SER A 405 11.68 0.52 10.23
CA SER A 405 12.04 0.97 8.89
C SER A 405 11.50 0.05 7.80
N TYR A 406 11.55 0.50 6.54
CA TYR A 406 11.27 -0.38 5.40
C TYR A 406 12.32 -1.49 5.27
N ASN A 407 13.59 -1.18 5.55
CA ASN A 407 14.68 -2.15 5.60
C ASN A 407 14.35 -3.31 6.55
N GLU A 408 13.93 -3.01 7.78
CA GLU A 408 13.56 -4.04 8.75
C GLU A 408 12.35 -4.84 8.25
N TYR A 409 11.33 -4.18 7.69
CA TYR A 409 10.15 -4.85 7.14
C TYR A 409 10.50 -5.85 6.03
N LEU A 410 11.26 -5.41 5.03
CA LEU A 410 11.71 -6.28 3.94
C LEU A 410 12.66 -7.35 4.45
N ASN A 411 13.61 -7.02 5.31
CA ASN A 411 14.53 -8.00 5.88
C ASN A 411 13.77 -9.11 6.61
N ASN A 412 12.76 -8.78 7.41
CA ASN A 412 11.94 -9.78 8.10
C ASN A 412 11.25 -10.74 7.11
N PHE A 413 10.68 -10.20 6.01
CA PHE A 413 10.12 -11.03 4.95
C PHE A 413 11.16 -11.92 4.25
N ILE A 414 12.36 -11.38 4.01
CA ILE A 414 13.44 -12.10 3.34
C ILE A 414 13.95 -13.23 4.23
N THR A 415 14.21 -12.94 5.50
CA THR A 415 14.91 -13.86 6.41
C THR A 415 13.98 -14.82 7.16
N THR A 416 12.66 -14.61 7.15
CA THR A 416 11.75 -15.53 7.85
C THR A 416 11.91 -16.95 7.33
N LYS A 417 11.94 -17.91 8.26
CA LYS A 417 12.05 -19.35 7.94
C LYS A 417 10.73 -19.93 7.44
N SER A 418 9.63 -19.23 7.71
CA SER A 418 8.30 -19.54 7.20
C SER A 418 8.16 -19.04 5.76
N LEU A 419 7.13 -19.50 5.05
CA LEU A 419 6.76 -19.04 3.71
C LEU A 419 7.80 -19.28 2.58
N GLN A 420 8.91 -19.99 2.80
CA GLN A 420 10.01 -20.13 1.80
C GLN A 420 9.53 -20.47 0.38
N SER A 421 8.68 -21.48 0.20
CA SER A 421 8.15 -21.84 -1.13
C SER A 421 7.09 -20.88 -1.68
N LEU A 422 6.61 -19.94 -0.86
CA LEU A 422 5.50 -19.03 -1.14
C LEU A 422 5.96 -17.59 -1.41
N LYS A 423 7.15 -17.20 -0.95
CA LYS A 423 7.62 -15.81 -1.02
C LYS A 423 7.60 -15.26 -2.43
N GLU A 424 8.15 -15.99 -3.40
CA GLU A 424 8.16 -15.59 -4.81
C GLU A 424 6.73 -15.39 -5.36
N ASN A 425 5.81 -16.28 -5.01
CA ASN A 425 4.41 -16.15 -5.44
C ASN A 425 3.81 -14.86 -4.86
N PHE A 426 4.02 -14.60 -3.57
CA PHE A 426 3.43 -13.47 -2.87
C PHE A 426 4.02 -12.12 -3.27
N CYS A 427 5.33 -12.04 -3.51
CA CYS A 427 5.99 -10.77 -3.83
C CYS A 427 6.26 -10.56 -5.32
N SER A 428 5.94 -11.52 -6.20
CA SER A 428 6.22 -11.38 -7.63
C SER A 428 5.06 -11.84 -8.50
N LYS A 429 4.77 -13.14 -8.55
CA LYS A 429 3.82 -13.71 -9.52
C LYS A 429 2.37 -13.27 -9.27
N ASN A 430 1.91 -13.35 -8.02
CA ASN A 430 0.52 -13.02 -7.70
C ASN A 430 0.24 -11.51 -7.84
N PRO A 431 1.12 -10.61 -7.35
CA PRO A 431 0.99 -9.17 -7.60
C PRO A 431 1.00 -8.78 -9.08
N GLU A 432 1.91 -9.35 -9.87
CA GLU A 432 1.98 -9.09 -11.31
C GLU A 432 0.67 -9.49 -11.99
N LYS A 433 0.14 -10.67 -11.65
CA LYS A 433 -1.19 -11.09 -12.09
C LYS A 433 -2.26 -10.10 -11.64
N PHE A 434 -2.35 -9.80 -10.36
CA PHE A 434 -3.35 -8.86 -9.84
C PHE A 434 -3.34 -7.50 -10.58
N LEU A 435 -2.16 -6.96 -10.89
CA LEU A 435 -2.04 -5.66 -11.54
C LEU A 435 -2.28 -5.72 -13.05
N PHE A 436 -1.83 -6.77 -13.76
CA PHE A 436 -1.71 -6.72 -15.22
C PHE A 436 -2.35 -7.89 -15.99
N ASN A 437 -2.79 -8.95 -15.32
CA ASN A 437 -3.39 -10.13 -15.96
C ASN A 437 -4.71 -10.54 -15.29
#